data_AF-A0AAU9QFR8-F1
#
_entry.id   AF-A0AAU9QFR8-F1
#
_cell.length_a   1.000
_cell.length_b   1.000
_cell.length_c   1.000
_cell.angle_alpha   90.00
_cell.angle_beta   90.00
_cell.angle_gamma   90.00
#
_symmetry.space_group_name_H-M   'P 1'
#
loop_
_entity.id
_entity.type
_entity.pdbx_description
1 polymer ?
#
loop_
_entity_poly.entity_id
_entity_poly.type
_entity_poly.pdbx_seq_one_letter_code
_entity_poly.pdbx_strand_id
1 'polypeptide(L)'
;MFGDYLKQLRIQHGLTQRELATKLNLSSPEFTSVDSVTISRWERNATTPNSVKAIKVLRQLTLDLKPYLLTIEAPSEGTILDDILYDRFHSQRALLMSSEYEELKPQKDTKIIEESMFSNATADHASRLKNFFINADAHYPGLIDLDLLSFHKEDKVIANVYLDEESHKVRGHSISFLFKIEDLESLFTRPEHTLPFSLAKPYTENRELALCCLSRYAANQQVFMMLHPTLVDYLAARSNITSLYYYSFDNQFSEYLVSLGAEKVAYDSPDKSGSVTIGKTAYRKCLLKIDTSILLAQSSMIYLLHQHQRHSKRC
;
A
#
# COMPACT_ATOMS: atom_id res chain seq x y z
N MET A 1 -1.89 -19.09 16.14
CA MET A 1 -0.57 -18.84 15.52
C MET A 1 -0.57 -19.37 14.07
N PHE A 2 0.50 -19.16 13.28
CA PHE A 2 0.57 -19.58 11.86
C PHE A 2 0.11 -21.02 11.61
N GLY A 3 0.64 -21.98 12.39
CA GLY A 3 0.35 -23.40 12.21
C GLY A 3 -1.13 -23.74 12.40
N ASP A 4 -1.77 -23.13 13.39
CA ASP A 4 -3.19 -23.34 13.68
C ASP A 4 -4.06 -22.81 12.54
N TYR A 5 -3.74 -21.62 12.03
CA TYR A 5 -4.47 -21.01 10.93
C TYR A 5 -4.27 -21.76 9.61
N LEU A 6 -3.05 -22.21 9.33
CA LEU A 6 -2.75 -23.08 8.18
C LEU A 6 -3.58 -24.38 8.25
N LYS A 7 -3.61 -25.02 9.43
CA LYS A 7 -4.38 -26.23 9.66
C LYS A 7 -5.88 -25.99 9.46
N GLN A 8 -6.40 -24.88 9.97
CA GLN A 8 -7.80 -24.49 9.79
C GLN A 8 -8.14 -24.34 8.29
N LEU A 9 -7.37 -23.55 7.55
CA LEU A 9 -7.57 -23.36 6.11
C LEU A 9 -7.48 -24.69 5.36
N ARG A 10 -6.46 -25.50 5.63
CA ARG A 10 -6.29 -26.81 4.98
C ARG A 10 -7.54 -27.68 5.16
N ILE A 11 -8.06 -27.77 6.38
CA ILE A 11 -9.27 -28.56 6.69
C ILE A 11 -10.51 -27.96 6.01
N GLN A 12 -10.65 -26.64 5.99
CA GLN A 12 -11.76 -25.95 5.29
C GLN A 12 -11.77 -26.25 3.78
N HIS A 13 -10.59 -26.37 3.16
CA HIS A 13 -10.46 -26.78 1.76
C HIS A 13 -10.54 -28.29 1.54
N GLY A 14 -10.75 -29.09 2.58
CA GLY A 14 -10.85 -30.56 2.47
C GLY A 14 -9.54 -31.24 2.07
N LEU A 15 -8.38 -30.60 2.26
CA LEU A 15 -7.09 -31.11 1.81
C LEU A 15 -6.41 -31.97 2.88
N THR A 16 -5.75 -33.04 2.46
CA THR A 16 -4.73 -33.73 3.27
C THR A 16 -3.43 -32.91 3.31
N GLN A 17 -2.54 -33.22 4.26
CA GLN A 17 -1.23 -32.55 4.33
C GLN A 17 -0.39 -32.79 3.07
N ARG A 18 -0.54 -33.97 2.44
CA ARG A 18 0.12 -34.31 1.17
C ARG A 18 -0.45 -33.49 0.01
N GLU A 19 -1.77 -33.35 -0.09
CA GLU A 19 -2.40 -32.53 -1.13
C GLU A 19 -2.06 -31.04 -0.99
N LEU A 20 -1.99 -30.53 0.24
CA LEU A 20 -1.51 -29.18 0.49
C LEU A 20 -0.06 -28.99 0.01
N ALA A 21 0.84 -29.91 0.36
CA ALA A 21 2.22 -29.87 -0.12
C ALA A 21 2.29 -29.88 -1.65
N THR A 22 1.52 -30.77 -2.31
CA THR A 22 1.43 -30.80 -3.78
C THR A 22 0.91 -29.49 -4.35
N LYS A 23 -0.16 -28.90 -3.77
CA LYS A 23 -0.72 -27.62 -4.20
C LYS A 23 0.32 -26.49 -4.14
N LEU A 24 1.09 -26.41 -3.06
CA LEU A 24 2.17 -25.42 -2.92
C LEU A 24 3.30 -25.65 -3.92
N ASN A 25 3.73 -26.91 -4.12
CA ASN A 25 4.76 -27.26 -5.10
C ASN A 25 4.38 -26.85 -6.52
N LEU A 26 3.10 -26.93 -6.88
CA LEU A 26 2.59 -26.53 -8.19
C LEU A 26 2.41 -25.01 -8.32
N SER A 27 2.32 -24.26 -7.22
CA SER A 27 2.05 -22.82 -7.26
C SER A 27 3.30 -21.97 -7.48
N SER A 28 4.45 -22.39 -6.95
CA SER A 28 5.70 -21.62 -7.07
C SER A 28 6.93 -22.51 -6.86
N PRO A 29 8.02 -22.32 -7.64
CA PRO A 29 9.29 -23.00 -7.42
C PRO A 29 9.88 -22.81 -6.02
N GLU A 30 9.52 -21.74 -5.32
CA GLU A 30 9.99 -21.49 -3.94
C GLU A 30 9.49 -22.53 -2.92
N PHE A 31 8.46 -23.30 -3.30
CA PHE A 31 7.85 -24.31 -2.45
C PHE A 31 8.31 -25.72 -2.76
N THR A 32 9.12 -25.97 -3.79
CA THR A 32 9.50 -27.33 -4.23
C THR A 32 10.03 -28.25 -3.12
N SER A 33 10.63 -27.69 -2.07
CA SER A 33 11.12 -28.45 -0.91
C SER A 33 10.06 -28.74 0.17
N VAL A 34 8.81 -28.31 -0.02
CA VAL A 34 7.73 -28.45 0.97
C VAL A 34 7.06 -29.80 0.75
N ASP A 35 7.24 -30.69 1.72
CA ASP A 35 6.61 -32.01 1.75
C ASP A 35 5.55 -32.10 2.86
N SER A 36 4.84 -33.23 2.93
CA SER A 36 3.83 -33.47 3.96
C SER A 36 4.38 -33.42 5.39
N VAL A 37 5.66 -33.77 5.57
CA VAL A 37 6.34 -33.71 6.87
C VAL A 37 6.54 -32.26 7.31
N THR A 38 6.92 -31.38 6.38
CA THR A 38 7.06 -29.94 6.58
C THR A 38 5.74 -29.33 6.98
N ILE A 39 4.66 -29.65 6.24
CA ILE A 39 3.30 -29.23 6.61
C ILE A 39 2.92 -29.72 8.02
N SER A 40 3.18 -30.98 8.34
CA SER A 40 2.91 -31.54 9.67
C SER A 40 3.68 -30.83 10.79
N ARG A 41 4.94 -30.43 10.54
CA ARG A 41 5.74 -29.66 11.51
C ARG A 41 5.19 -28.24 11.68
N TRP A 42 4.76 -27.59 10.61
CA TRP A 42 4.12 -26.28 10.66
C TRP A 42 2.80 -26.33 11.44
N GLU A 43 1.91 -27.29 11.15
CA GLU A 43 0.60 -27.41 11.81
C GLU A 43 0.68 -27.77 13.30
N ARG A 44 1.80 -28.37 13.74
CA ARG A 44 2.07 -28.64 15.16
C ARG A 44 2.87 -27.52 15.83
N ASN A 45 3.11 -26.42 15.13
CA ASN A 45 3.95 -25.31 15.57
C ASN A 45 5.38 -25.77 15.99
N ALA A 46 5.86 -26.90 15.45
CA ALA A 46 7.20 -27.42 15.74
C ALA A 46 8.29 -26.63 15.02
N THR A 47 7.95 -26.06 13.87
CA THR A 47 8.76 -25.10 13.11
C THR A 47 7.81 -24.10 12.46
N THR A 48 8.25 -22.88 12.22
CA THR A 48 7.46 -21.85 11.54
C THR A 48 8.30 -21.25 10.41
N PRO A 49 7.77 -21.09 9.19
CA PRO A 49 8.48 -20.37 8.14
C PRO A 49 8.61 -18.89 8.53
N ASN A 50 9.52 -18.15 7.89
CA ASN A 50 9.56 -16.69 8.07
C ASN A 50 8.25 -16.04 7.60
N SER A 51 7.96 -14.82 8.07
CA SER A 51 6.68 -14.13 7.81
C SER A 51 6.37 -13.99 6.32
N VAL A 52 7.38 -13.71 5.49
CA VAL A 52 7.20 -13.61 4.03
C VAL A 52 6.72 -14.94 3.45
N LYS A 53 7.42 -16.04 3.76
CA LYS A 53 7.04 -17.38 3.29
C LYS A 53 5.70 -17.83 3.88
N ALA A 54 5.40 -17.47 5.13
CA ALA A 54 4.10 -17.71 5.74
C ALA A 54 2.96 -17.03 4.97
N ILE A 55 3.11 -15.75 4.64
CA ILE A 55 2.14 -14.99 3.84
C ILE A 55 1.95 -15.64 2.46
N LYS A 56 3.04 -15.97 1.77
CA LYS A 56 2.96 -16.60 0.44
C LYS A 56 2.27 -17.97 0.47
N VAL A 57 2.50 -18.78 1.51
CA VAL A 57 1.79 -20.05 1.72
C VAL A 57 0.31 -19.82 1.94
N LEU A 58 -0.07 -18.92 2.85
CA LEU A 58 -1.48 -18.67 3.19
C LEU A 58 -2.26 -18.09 2.00
N ARG A 59 -1.62 -17.25 1.18
CA ARG A 59 -2.17 -16.72 -0.08
C ARG A 59 -2.66 -17.82 -1.03
N GLN A 60 -2.05 -19.01 -1.01
CA GLN A 60 -2.48 -20.13 -1.86
C GLN A 60 -3.80 -20.78 -1.39
N LEU A 61 -4.27 -20.41 -0.19
CA LEU A 61 -5.47 -20.95 0.43
C LEU A 61 -6.54 -19.87 0.69
N THR A 62 -6.16 -18.64 0.98
CA THR A 62 -7.11 -17.57 1.33
C THR A 62 -6.76 -16.24 0.68
N LEU A 63 -7.80 -15.46 0.36
CA LEU A 63 -7.68 -14.06 -0.03
C LEU A 63 -7.57 -13.12 1.18
N ASP A 64 -8.13 -13.50 2.33
CA ASP A 64 -8.04 -12.70 3.55
C ASP A 64 -6.91 -13.21 4.44
N LEU A 65 -5.83 -12.42 4.54
CA LEU A 65 -4.69 -12.67 5.42
C LEU A 65 -4.81 -11.96 6.77
N LYS A 66 -5.80 -11.08 6.95
CA LYS A 66 -5.96 -10.31 8.20
C LYS A 66 -6.04 -11.18 9.45
N PRO A 67 -6.78 -12.31 9.46
CA PRO A 67 -6.84 -13.17 10.65
C PRO A 67 -5.46 -13.64 11.11
N TYR A 68 -4.54 -13.90 10.16
CA TYR A 68 -3.17 -14.26 10.48
C TYR A 68 -2.33 -13.04 10.88
N LEU A 69 -2.33 -11.98 10.07
CA LEU A 69 -1.47 -10.82 10.29
C LEU A 69 -1.77 -10.13 11.64
N LEU A 70 -3.03 -10.08 12.06
CA LEU A 70 -3.43 -9.55 13.36
C LEU A 70 -3.04 -10.44 14.54
N THR A 71 -2.63 -11.70 14.32
CA THR A 71 -2.05 -12.56 15.37
C THR A 71 -0.59 -12.26 15.63
N ILE A 72 0.09 -11.55 14.73
CA ILE A 72 1.47 -11.11 14.91
C ILE A 72 1.44 -9.91 15.87
N GLU A 73 2.26 -9.99 16.93
CA GLU A 73 2.37 -8.90 17.89
C GLU A 73 2.87 -7.62 17.20
N ALA A 74 2.09 -6.56 17.33
CA ALA A 74 2.50 -5.25 16.85
C ALA A 74 3.62 -4.71 17.76
N PRO A 75 4.67 -4.11 17.19
CA PRO A 75 5.68 -3.41 17.99
C PRO A 75 5.01 -2.27 18.78
N SER A 76 5.45 -2.06 20.02
CA SER A 76 4.92 -1.01 20.89
C SER A 76 5.47 0.37 20.54
N GLU A 77 6.76 0.47 20.20
CA GLU A 77 7.50 1.70 19.87
C GLU A 77 8.74 1.33 19.01
N GLY A 78 9.35 2.32 18.34
CA GLY A 78 10.67 2.17 17.72
C GLY A 78 10.64 1.50 16.35
N THR A 79 9.57 1.73 15.60
CA THR A 79 9.54 1.33 14.20
C THR A 79 10.19 2.40 13.34
N ILE A 80 10.77 2.03 12.20
CA ILE A 80 11.21 2.97 11.16
C ILE A 80 10.10 3.93 10.70
N LEU A 81 8.84 3.58 10.96
CA LEU A 81 7.69 4.45 10.72
C LEU A 81 7.70 5.65 11.66
N ASP A 82 8.13 5.49 12.92
CA ASP A 82 8.19 6.57 13.89
C ASP A 82 9.19 7.65 13.45
N ASP A 83 10.34 7.23 12.89
CA ASP A 83 11.34 8.13 12.31
C ASP A 83 10.77 8.88 11.09
N ILE A 84 10.09 8.17 10.18
CA ILE A 84 9.41 8.77 9.02
C ILE A 84 8.36 9.79 9.46
N LEU A 85 7.55 9.44 10.46
CA LEU A 85 6.51 10.34 11.00
C LEU A 85 7.13 11.57 11.65
N TYR A 86 8.20 11.38 12.43
CA TYR A 86 8.92 12.47 13.06
C TYR A 86 9.49 13.42 12.01
N ASP A 87 10.24 12.91 11.04
CA ASP A 87 10.90 13.76 10.07
C ASP A 87 9.89 14.52 9.19
N ARG A 88 8.79 13.84 8.81
CA ARG A 88 7.76 14.41 7.94
C ARG A 88 6.88 15.45 8.63
N PHE A 89 6.57 15.27 9.92
CA PHE A 89 5.54 16.09 10.59
C PHE A 89 6.05 16.87 11.81
N HIS A 90 7.15 16.46 12.42
CA HIS A 90 7.66 17.02 13.69
C HIS A 90 9.07 17.59 13.61
N SER A 91 9.81 17.35 12.52
CA SER A 91 11.11 17.97 12.32
C SER A 91 11.00 19.50 12.35
N GLN A 92 12.06 20.18 12.75
CA GLN A 92 12.09 21.65 12.74
C GLN A 92 11.75 22.22 11.36
N ARG A 93 12.21 21.56 10.28
CA ARG A 93 11.85 21.92 8.91
C ARG A 93 10.36 21.77 8.66
N ALA A 94 9.76 20.64 9.04
CA ALA A 94 8.31 20.42 8.88
C ALA A 94 7.49 21.44 9.68
N LEU A 95 7.92 21.76 10.90
CA LEU A 95 7.28 22.78 11.72
C LEU A 95 7.34 24.16 11.05
N LEU A 96 8.51 24.57 10.55
CA LEU A 96 8.65 25.85 9.82
C LEU A 96 7.79 25.90 8.56
N MET A 97 7.72 24.80 7.79
CA MET A 97 6.92 24.73 6.56
C MET A 97 5.40 24.68 6.82
N SER A 98 4.98 24.24 8.01
CA SER A 98 3.57 24.16 8.41
C SER A 98 3.13 25.29 9.32
N SER A 99 4.03 26.19 9.69
CA SER A 99 3.72 27.38 10.50
C SER A 99 3.03 28.43 9.64
N GLU A 100 1.80 28.77 10.02
CA GLU A 100 1.07 29.90 9.46
C GLU A 100 1.32 31.16 10.32
N TYR A 101 1.44 32.32 9.69
CA TYR A 101 1.67 33.59 10.39
C TYR A 101 0.38 34.15 11.04
N GLU A 102 -0.77 33.81 10.48
CA GLU A 102 -2.06 34.41 10.88
C GLU A 102 -2.90 33.50 11.79
N GLU A 103 -2.79 32.18 11.65
CA GLU A 103 -3.54 31.21 12.45
C GLU A 103 -2.59 30.48 13.44
N LEU A 104 -2.90 30.56 14.74
CA LEU A 104 -2.26 29.69 15.72
C LEU A 104 -2.70 28.24 15.46
N LYS A 105 -1.79 27.28 15.68
CA LYS A 105 -2.17 25.86 15.66
C LYS A 105 -3.38 25.64 16.56
N PRO A 106 -4.45 24.98 16.08
CA PRO A 106 -5.63 24.74 16.89
C PRO A 106 -5.24 23.99 18.18
N GLN A 107 -5.84 24.39 19.31
CA GLN A 107 -5.53 23.79 20.63
C GLN A 107 -5.92 22.31 20.73
N LYS A 108 -6.75 21.82 19.80
CA LYS A 108 -7.22 20.43 19.75
C LYS A 108 -7.12 19.93 18.31
N ASP A 109 -6.61 18.72 18.15
CA ASP A 109 -6.64 18.02 16.87
C ASP A 109 -8.10 17.82 16.46
N THR A 110 -8.49 18.42 15.34
CA THR A 110 -9.79 18.21 14.71
C THR A 110 -9.91 16.76 14.25
N LYS A 111 -11.13 16.21 14.30
CA LYS A 111 -11.37 14.87 13.78
C LYS A 111 -11.24 14.88 12.25
N ILE A 112 -10.57 13.87 11.72
CA ILE A 112 -10.49 13.64 10.27
C ILE A 112 -11.55 12.61 9.87
N ILE A 113 -12.19 12.84 8.73
CA ILE A 113 -13.12 11.91 8.09
C ILE A 113 -12.56 11.46 6.74
N GLU A 114 -12.75 10.18 6.41
CA GLU A 114 -12.44 9.61 5.11
C GLU A 114 -13.71 9.55 4.26
N GLU A 115 -13.67 10.09 3.05
CA GLU A 115 -14.78 10.03 2.10
C GLU A 115 -14.28 9.59 0.72
N SER A 116 -15.16 8.95 -0.04
CA SER A 116 -14.91 8.72 -1.47
C SER A 116 -14.75 10.06 -2.18
N MET A 117 -13.75 10.16 -3.06
CA MET A 117 -13.58 11.32 -3.94
C MET A 117 -14.81 11.57 -4.83
N PHE A 118 -15.61 10.53 -5.07
CA PHE A 118 -16.76 10.55 -5.98
C PHE A 118 -18.10 10.73 -5.23
N SER A 119 -18.08 11.40 -4.09
CA SER A 119 -19.28 11.76 -3.32
C SER A 119 -20.08 12.90 -3.99
N ASN A 120 -21.11 13.42 -3.31
CA ASN A 120 -21.90 14.55 -3.78
C ASN A 120 -21.06 15.80 -4.12
N ALA A 121 -19.82 15.90 -3.60
CA ALA A 121 -18.87 16.98 -3.87
C ALA A 121 -17.79 16.61 -4.93
N THR A 122 -18.05 15.62 -5.79
CA THR A 122 -17.07 15.12 -6.80
C THR A 122 -16.38 16.24 -7.60
N ALA A 123 -17.16 17.20 -8.12
CA ALA A 123 -16.62 18.28 -8.96
C ALA A 123 -15.64 19.16 -8.18
N ASP A 124 -15.97 19.48 -6.92
CA ASP A 124 -15.12 20.27 -6.04
C ASP A 124 -13.84 19.50 -5.67
N HIS A 125 -13.95 18.21 -5.35
CA HIS A 125 -12.79 17.37 -5.07
C HIS A 125 -11.86 17.26 -6.28
N ALA A 126 -12.40 17.04 -7.48
CA ALA A 126 -11.62 16.97 -8.72
C ALA A 126 -10.89 18.29 -9.00
N SER A 127 -11.56 19.43 -8.82
CA SER A 127 -10.95 20.76 -8.98
C SER A 127 -9.83 21.00 -7.97
N ARG A 128 -10.07 20.71 -6.67
CA ARG A 128 -9.06 20.84 -5.60
C ARG A 128 -7.84 19.97 -5.86
N LEU A 129 -8.05 18.74 -6.29
CA LEU A 129 -6.98 17.79 -6.60
C LEU A 129 -6.16 18.25 -7.81
N LYS A 130 -6.81 18.73 -8.87
CA LYS A 130 -6.12 19.31 -10.03
C LYS A 130 -5.25 20.49 -9.63
N ASN A 131 -5.78 21.39 -8.80
CA ASN A 131 -5.01 22.52 -8.26
C ASN A 131 -3.82 22.06 -7.42
N PHE A 132 -4.01 21.05 -6.55
CA PHE A 132 -2.92 20.45 -5.78
C PHE A 132 -1.80 19.93 -6.71
N PHE A 133 -2.16 19.15 -7.73
CA PHE A 133 -1.19 18.56 -8.65
C PHE A 133 -0.41 19.60 -9.45
N ILE A 134 -1.06 20.66 -9.91
CA ILE A 134 -0.42 21.75 -10.64
C ILE A 134 0.52 22.53 -9.72
N ASN A 135 0.07 22.89 -8.52
CA ASN A 135 0.86 23.71 -7.59
C ASN A 135 2.05 22.97 -6.99
N ALA A 136 1.87 21.69 -6.65
CA ALA A 136 2.93 20.87 -6.08
C ALA A 136 3.87 20.29 -7.14
N ASP A 137 3.47 20.33 -8.43
CA ASP A 137 4.10 19.58 -9.52
C ASP A 137 4.40 18.14 -9.08
N ALA A 138 3.38 17.50 -8.49
CA ALA A 138 3.46 16.22 -7.80
C ALA A 138 2.40 15.25 -8.33
N HIS A 139 2.42 15.03 -9.64
CA HIS A 139 1.49 14.13 -10.32
C HIS A 139 2.21 13.07 -11.14
N TYR A 140 1.58 11.91 -11.25
CA TYR A 140 1.98 10.87 -12.20
C TYR A 140 1.71 11.35 -13.64
N PRO A 141 2.56 11.02 -14.62
CA PRO A 141 2.32 11.40 -16.02
C PRO A 141 0.95 10.92 -16.54
N GLY A 142 0.19 11.83 -17.13
CA GLY A 142 -1.16 11.56 -17.68
C GLY A 142 -2.29 11.51 -16.65
N LEU A 143 -2.01 11.47 -15.33
CA LEU A 143 -3.05 11.36 -14.29
C LEU A 143 -4.00 12.57 -14.27
N ILE A 144 -3.49 13.78 -14.50
CA ILE A 144 -4.28 15.04 -14.47
C ILE A 144 -5.36 15.05 -15.56
N ASP A 145 -5.09 14.39 -16.69
CA ASP A 145 -5.94 14.42 -17.88
C ASP A 145 -6.97 13.28 -17.92
N LEU A 146 -6.95 12.39 -16.92
CA LEU A 146 -7.88 11.27 -16.84
C LEU A 146 -9.27 11.72 -16.40
N ASP A 147 -10.29 11.14 -17.03
CA ASP A 147 -11.65 11.16 -16.51
C ASP A 147 -11.81 10.13 -15.39
N LEU A 148 -11.38 10.52 -14.18
CA LEU A 148 -11.48 9.69 -12.98
C LEU A 148 -12.92 9.25 -12.68
N LEU A 149 -13.92 10.06 -13.04
CA LEU A 149 -15.32 9.72 -12.80
C LEU A 149 -15.77 8.54 -13.67
N SER A 150 -15.35 8.50 -14.94
CA SER A 150 -15.59 7.35 -15.81
C SER A 150 -14.92 6.08 -15.29
N PHE A 151 -13.66 6.17 -14.85
CA PHE A 151 -12.98 5.03 -14.21
C PHE A 151 -13.68 4.57 -12.93
N HIS A 152 -14.26 5.49 -12.15
CA HIS A 152 -15.00 5.16 -10.93
C HIS A 152 -16.29 4.40 -11.23
N LYS A 153 -17.05 4.83 -12.25
CA LYS A 153 -18.27 4.13 -12.69
C LYS A 153 -18.02 2.70 -13.16
N GLU A 154 -16.79 2.39 -13.54
CA GLU A 154 -16.34 1.06 -13.95
C GLU A 154 -15.59 0.31 -12.83
N ASP A 155 -15.57 0.83 -11.59
CA ASP A 155 -14.88 0.29 -10.42
C ASP A 155 -13.35 0.11 -10.62
N LYS A 156 -12.75 0.88 -11.53
CA LYS A 156 -11.32 0.77 -11.91
C LYS A 156 -10.38 1.67 -11.10
N VAL A 157 -10.93 2.60 -10.33
CA VAL A 157 -10.17 3.55 -9.52
C VAL A 157 -10.66 3.55 -8.08
N ILE A 158 -9.72 3.59 -7.16
CA ILE A 158 -9.94 3.75 -5.73
C ILE A 158 -9.40 5.12 -5.38
N ALA A 159 -10.29 6.08 -5.09
CA ALA A 159 -9.87 7.42 -4.74
C ALA A 159 -10.67 7.96 -3.54
N ASN A 160 -9.93 8.38 -2.51
CA ASN A 160 -10.49 8.90 -1.27
C ASN A 160 -9.88 10.27 -0.95
N VAL A 161 -10.65 11.10 -0.28
CA VAL A 161 -10.24 12.38 0.29
C VAL A 161 -10.37 12.32 1.80
N TYR A 162 -9.46 13.00 2.50
CA TYR A 162 -9.44 13.09 3.95
C TYR A 162 -9.74 14.53 4.35
N LEU A 163 -10.83 14.74 5.07
CA LEU A 163 -11.37 16.06 5.38
C LEU A 163 -11.28 16.31 6.87
N ASP A 164 -11.02 17.56 7.22
CA ASP A 164 -11.26 18.08 8.56
C ASP A 164 -12.78 18.15 8.81
N GLU A 165 -13.27 17.51 9.87
CA GLU A 165 -14.72 17.36 10.14
C GLU A 165 -15.41 18.71 10.39
N GLU A 166 -14.71 19.68 11.00
CA GLU A 166 -15.30 20.98 11.37
C GLU A 166 -15.24 21.98 10.21
N SER A 167 -14.08 22.08 9.54
CA SER A 167 -13.85 23.08 8.49
C SER A 167 -14.13 22.56 7.07
N HIS A 168 -14.33 21.25 6.90
CA HIS A 168 -14.42 20.57 5.60
C HIS A 168 -13.24 20.84 4.65
N LYS A 169 -12.10 21.31 5.19
CA LYS A 169 -10.85 21.51 4.42
C LYS A 169 -10.25 20.13 4.10
N VAL A 170 -9.81 19.95 2.85
CA VAL A 170 -9.09 18.73 2.44
C VAL A 170 -7.69 18.73 3.08
N ARG A 171 -7.38 17.69 3.83
CA ARG A 171 -6.10 17.46 4.51
C ARG A 171 -5.32 16.29 3.94
N GLY A 172 -5.88 15.56 2.98
CA GLY A 172 -5.17 14.53 2.24
C GLY A 172 -6.01 13.88 1.16
N HIS A 173 -5.38 13.00 0.40
CA HIS A 173 -6.02 12.21 -0.65
C HIS A 173 -5.23 10.94 -0.95
N SER A 174 -5.93 9.96 -1.52
CA SER A 174 -5.32 8.79 -2.13
C SER A 174 -5.97 8.47 -3.47
N ILE A 175 -5.17 8.01 -4.43
CA ILE A 175 -5.61 7.59 -5.77
C ILE A 175 -4.82 6.35 -6.16
N SER A 176 -5.55 5.28 -6.43
CA SER A 176 -4.99 4.00 -6.82
C SER A 176 -5.78 3.35 -7.95
N PHE A 177 -5.09 2.58 -8.78
CA PHE A 177 -5.66 1.78 -9.87
C PHE A 177 -5.24 0.31 -9.73
N LEU A 178 -6.07 -0.59 -10.23
CA LEU A 178 -5.74 -2.01 -10.30
C LEU A 178 -5.44 -2.43 -11.73
N PHE A 179 -4.43 -3.27 -11.88
CA PHE A 179 -4.03 -3.87 -13.14
C PHE A 179 -3.81 -5.36 -12.94
N LYS A 180 -3.86 -6.14 -14.02
CA LYS A 180 -3.29 -7.49 -13.95
C LYS A 180 -1.77 -7.38 -13.91
N ILE A 181 -1.13 -8.29 -13.19
CA ILE A 181 0.32 -8.29 -13.09
C ILE A 181 1.00 -8.51 -14.44
N GLU A 182 0.44 -9.41 -15.27
CA GLU A 182 0.92 -9.72 -16.64
C GLU A 182 0.97 -8.49 -17.56
N ASP A 183 0.02 -7.56 -17.41
CA ASP A 183 -0.06 -6.35 -18.21
C ASP A 183 1.06 -5.35 -17.87
N LEU A 184 1.59 -5.39 -16.63
CA LEU A 184 2.62 -4.45 -16.15
C LEU A 184 4.04 -4.99 -16.26
N GLU A 185 4.25 -6.29 -16.07
CA GLU A 185 5.60 -6.88 -16.07
C GLU A 185 6.29 -6.77 -17.43
N SER A 186 5.53 -6.88 -18.52
CA SER A 186 6.06 -6.67 -19.87
C SER A 186 6.39 -5.21 -20.15
N LEU A 187 5.61 -4.29 -19.59
CA LEU A 187 5.70 -2.86 -19.83
C LEU A 187 6.95 -2.24 -19.21
N PHE A 188 7.22 -2.53 -17.93
CA PHE A 188 8.31 -1.92 -17.18
C PHE A 188 9.68 -2.59 -17.39
N THR A 189 9.84 -3.28 -18.53
CA THR A 189 11.17 -3.62 -19.07
C THR A 189 11.91 -2.38 -19.58
N ARG A 190 11.20 -1.28 -19.82
CA ARG A 190 11.75 0.01 -20.20
C ARG A 190 11.27 1.10 -19.23
N PRO A 191 12.20 1.85 -18.61
CA PRO A 191 11.89 2.77 -17.52
C PRO A 191 11.13 4.03 -17.93
N GLU A 192 11.12 4.38 -19.21
CA GLU A 192 10.45 5.56 -19.76
C GLU A 192 8.93 5.38 -19.92
N HIS A 193 8.40 4.16 -19.75
CA HIS A 193 6.98 3.90 -19.91
C HIS A 193 6.15 4.38 -18.73
N THR A 194 4.92 4.80 -19.06
CA THR A 194 3.90 5.19 -18.10
C THR A 194 2.79 4.15 -18.05
N LEU A 195 1.99 4.16 -16.99
CA LEU A 195 0.91 3.20 -16.80
C LEU A 195 -0.11 3.31 -17.95
N PRO A 196 -0.53 2.17 -18.53
CA PRO A 196 -1.48 2.14 -19.62
C PRO A 196 -2.89 2.18 -19.01
N PHE A 197 -3.37 3.36 -18.63
CA PHE A 197 -4.65 3.51 -17.91
C PHE A 197 -5.85 2.81 -18.57
N SER A 198 -5.84 2.65 -19.90
CA SER A 198 -6.85 1.88 -20.64
C SER A 198 -6.93 0.40 -20.22
N LEU A 199 -5.85 -0.17 -19.67
CA LEU A 199 -5.79 -1.54 -19.16
C LEU A 199 -6.22 -1.67 -17.69
N ALA A 200 -6.54 -0.57 -17.00
CA ALA A 200 -7.02 -0.64 -15.62
C ALA A 200 -8.26 -1.54 -15.51
N LYS A 201 -8.34 -2.32 -14.43
CA LYS A 201 -9.40 -3.30 -14.18
C LYS A 201 -10.05 -3.07 -12.83
N PRO A 202 -11.34 -3.43 -12.67
CA PRO A 202 -11.92 -3.58 -11.35
C PRO A 202 -11.25 -4.74 -10.60
N TYR A 203 -11.42 -4.76 -9.28
CA TYR A 203 -10.95 -5.87 -8.46
C TYR A 203 -11.66 -7.18 -8.84
N THR A 204 -10.89 -8.27 -8.88
CA THR A 204 -11.40 -9.63 -9.11
C THR A 204 -10.62 -10.62 -8.26
N GLU A 205 -11.29 -11.61 -7.69
CA GLU A 205 -10.68 -12.62 -6.80
C GLU A 205 -9.85 -13.69 -7.54
N ASN A 206 -10.17 -13.95 -8.81
CA ASN A 206 -9.66 -15.12 -9.55
C ASN A 206 -8.34 -14.86 -10.31
N ARG A 207 -7.67 -13.74 -10.07
CA ARG A 207 -6.46 -13.35 -10.80
C ARG A 207 -5.48 -12.64 -9.88
N GLU A 208 -4.21 -12.75 -10.20
CA GLU A 208 -3.18 -11.92 -9.59
C GLU A 208 -3.26 -10.49 -10.11
N LEU A 209 -3.25 -9.55 -9.18
CA LEU A 209 -3.40 -8.13 -9.44
C LEU A 209 -2.20 -7.34 -8.92
N ALA A 210 -2.00 -6.18 -9.51
CA ALA A 210 -1.10 -5.15 -9.04
C ALA A 210 -1.91 -3.92 -8.64
N LEU A 211 -1.64 -3.38 -7.45
CA LEU A 211 -2.20 -2.11 -7.00
C LEU A 211 -1.20 -0.99 -7.29
N CYS A 212 -1.60 -0.01 -8.09
CA CYS A 212 -0.79 1.14 -8.45
C CYS A 212 -1.27 2.37 -7.68
N CYS A 213 -0.54 2.75 -6.62
CA CYS A 213 -0.75 3.96 -5.84
C CYS A 213 -0.04 5.15 -6.50
N LEU A 214 -0.80 6.01 -7.19
CA LEU A 214 -0.25 7.09 -8.02
C LEU A 214 -0.20 8.44 -7.33
N SER A 215 -1.04 8.62 -6.32
CA SER A 215 -0.97 9.79 -5.48
C SER A 215 -1.47 9.43 -4.09
N ARG A 216 -0.64 9.68 -3.07
CA ARG A 216 -1.01 9.49 -1.67
C ARG A 216 -0.39 10.63 -0.86
N TYR A 217 -1.24 11.48 -0.30
CA TYR A 217 -0.78 12.66 0.43
C TYR A 217 -1.52 12.79 1.75
N ALA A 218 -0.74 13.07 2.79
CA ALA A 218 -1.20 13.40 4.13
C ALA A 218 -0.53 14.71 4.54
N ALA A 219 -1.35 15.71 4.88
CA ALA A 219 -0.87 17.02 5.35
C ALA A 219 -0.35 16.96 6.79
N ASN A 220 -0.77 15.98 7.58
CA ASN A 220 -0.35 15.80 8.97
C ASN A 220 -0.34 14.30 9.35
N GLN A 221 0.21 14.01 10.53
CA GLN A 221 0.31 12.65 11.05
C GLN A 221 -1.07 11.99 11.23
N GLN A 222 -2.10 12.71 11.64
CA GLN A 222 -3.43 12.14 11.84
C GLN A 222 -4.02 11.60 10.53
N VAL A 223 -3.90 12.35 9.43
CA VAL A 223 -4.30 11.91 8.09
C VAL A 223 -3.44 10.73 7.66
N PHE A 224 -2.13 10.76 7.93
CA PHE A 224 -1.23 9.64 7.62
C PHE A 224 -1.69 8.35 8.31
N MET A 225 -2.05 8.44 9.59
CA MET A 225 -2.53 7.35 10.43
C MET A 225 -3.96 6.89 10.13
N MET A 226 -4.64 7.52 9.17
CA MET A 226 -5.86 7.00 8.56
C MET A 226 -5.55 6.39 7.19
N LEU A 227 -4.85 7.16 6.35
CA LEU A 227 -4.56 6.83 4.97
C LEU A 227 -3.70 5.58 4.79
N HIS A 228 -2.61 5.41 5.54
CA HIS A 228 -1.71 4.26 5.37
C HIS A 228 -2.29 2.96 5.95
N PRO A 229 -2.91 2.96 7.14
CA PRO A 229 -3.62 1.79 7.65
C PRO A 229 -4.68 1.25 6.70
N THR A 230 -5.48 2.12 6.04
CA THR A 230 -6.47 1.69 5.03
C THR A 230 -5.83 0.96 3.84
N LEU A 231 -4.64 1.40 3.37
CA LEU A 231 -3.91 0.68 2.32
C LEU A 231 -3.47 -0.72 2.79
N VAL A 232 -2.92 -0.81 4.00
CA VAL A 232 -2.45 -2.09 4.55
C VAL A 232 -3.62 -3.05 4.76
N ASP A 233 -4.74 -2.59 5.32
CA ASP A 233 -5.96 -3.39 5.45
C ASP A 233 -6.47 -3.87 4.08
N TYR A 234 -6.49 -2.98 3.09
CA TYR A 234 -6.93 -3.31 1.74
C TYR A 234 -6.11 -4.43 1.11
N LEU A 235 -4.77 -4.37 1.24
CA LEU A 235 -3.85 -5.41 0.76
C LEU A 235 -3.96 -6.70 1.57
N ALA A 236 -4.08 -6.60 2.90
CA ALA A 236 -4.22 -7.76 3.78
C ALA A 236 -5.50 -8.54 3.52
N ALA A 237 -6.60 -7.86 3.18
CA ALA A 237 -7.88 -8.48 2.84
C ALA A 237 -7.94 -9.06 1.42
N ARG A 238 -6.93 -8.79 0.57
CA ARG A 238 -6.91 -9.13 -0.87
C ARG A 238 -5.55 -9.68 -1.25
N SER A 239 -5.27 -10.88 -0.76
CA SER A 239 -3.97 -11.54 -0.91
C SER A 239 -3.62 -11.81 -2.37
N ASN A 240 -4.56 -11.84 -3.31
CA ASN A 240 -4.24 -11.96 -4.73
C ASN A 240 -3.64 -10.68 -5.34
N ILE A 241 -3.60 -9.56 -4.61
CA ILE A 241 -2.79 -8.40 -4.98
C ILE A 241 -1.34 -8.71 -4.61
N THR A 242 -0.54 -9.13 -5.59
CA THR A 242 0.82 -9.66 -5.36
C THR A 242 1.90 -8.58 -5.48
N SER A 243 1.61 -7.49 -6.17
CA SER A 243 2.54 -6.35 -6.34
C SER A 243 1.89 -5.03 -5.95
N LEU A 244 2.65 -4.19 -5.24
CA LEU A 244 2.34 -2.79 -5.03
C LEU A 244 3.27 -1.94 -5.90
N TYR A 245 2.70 -1.10 -6.76
CA TYR A 245 3.41 -0.04 -7.44
C TYR A 245 3.14 1.27 -6.70
N TYR A 246 4.18 1.96 -6.24
CA TYR A 246 4.07 3.18 -5.46
C TYR A 246 4.79 4.32 -6.17
N TYR A 247 4.05 5.36 -6.54
CA TYR A 247 4.63 6.54 -7.15
C TYR A 247 5.23 7.44 -6.07
N SER A 248 6.56 7.52 -6.06
CA SER A 248 7.35 8.35 -5.17
C SER A 248 7.40 9.79 -5.68
N PHE A 249 6.90 10.71 -4.87
CA PHE A 249 7.19 12.14 -4.94
C PHE A 249 7.65 12.72 -3.58
N ASP A 250 7.75 11.87 -2.54
CA ASP A 250 8.30 12.14 -1.21
C ASP A 250 9.42 11.13 -0.95
N ASN A 251 10.57 11.60 -0.45
CA ASN A 251 11.78 10.79 -0.31
C ASN A 251 11.69 9.76 0.81
N GLN A 252 11.07 10.08 1.95
CA GLN A 252 11.27 9.27 3.16
C GLN A 252 10.54 7.93 3.10
N PHE A 253 9.26 7.94 2.73
CA PHE A 253 8.52 6.69 2.58
C PHE A 253 9.08 5.83 1.43
N SER A 254 9.60 6.48 0.40
CA SER A 254 10.15 5.82 -0.79
C SER A 254 11.51 5.19 -0.52
N GLU A 255 12.38 5.85 0.24
CA GLU A 255 13.63 5.28 0.76
C GLU A 255 13.35 4.08 1.66
N TYR A 256 12.30 4.17 2.48
CA TYR A 256 11.85 3.03 3.26
C TYR A 256 11.41 1.86 2.37
N LEU A 257 10.58 2.09 1.35
CA LEU A 257 10.22 1.01 0.42
C LEU A 257 11.45 0.40 -0.27
N VAL A 258 12.43 1.21 -0.67
CA VAL A 258 13.69 0.73 -1.26
C VAL A 258 14.50 -0.10 -0.26
N SER A 259 14.54 0.27 1.02
CA SER A 259 15.25 -0.52 2.05
C SER A 259 14.59 -1.87 2.31
N LEU A 260 13.29 -2.02 2.01
CA LEU A 260 12.58 -3.29 1.99
C LEU A 260 12.84 -4.13 0.72
N GLY A 261 13.58 -3.61 -0.25
CA GLY A 261 13.84 -4.27 -1.54
C GLY A 261 12.88 -3.87 -2.66
N ALA A 262 12.20 -2.71 -2.57
CA ALA A 262 11.44 -2.21 -3.71
C ALA A 262 12.34 -1.85 -4.89
N GLU A 263 11.92 -2.27 -6.08
CA GLU A 263 12.59 -2.02 -7.35
C GLU A 263 12.13 -0.67 -7.95
N LYS A 264 13.06 0.10 -8.50
CA LYS A 264 12.75 1.32 -9.26
C LYS A 264 12.45 0.91 -10.70
N VAL A 265 11.18 0.85 -11.06
CA VAL A 265 10.71 0.25 -12.34
C VAL A 265 10.41 1.27 -13.44
N ALA A 266 10.11 2.52 -13.08
CA ALA A 266 9.97 3.61 -14.03
C ALA A 266 10.39 4.93 -13.38
N TYR A 267 10.89 5.87 -14.16
CA TYR A 267 11.36 7.15 -13.65
C TYR A 267 11.20 8.23 -14.72
N ASP A 268 11.12 9.48 -14.28
CA ASP A 268 10.88 10.62 -15.15
C ASP A 268 12.17 11.16 -15.78
N SER A 269 12.15 12.43 -16.21
CA SER A 269 13.32 13.06 -16.83
C SER A 269 14.39 13.39 -15.77
N PRO A 270 15.68 13.34 -16.14
CA PRO A 270 16.76 13.74 -15.25
C PRO A 270 16.57 15.15 -14.68
N ASP A 271 16.73 15.29 -13.37
CA ASP A 271 16.62 16.54 -12.65
C ASP A 271 17.76 16.66 -11.64
N LYS A 272 18.50 17.78 -11.67
CA LYS A 272 19.60 18.05 -10.73
C LYS A 272 19.13 18.14 -9.27
N SER A 273 17.87 18.50 -9.07
CA SER A 273 17.17 18.51 -7.78
C SER A 273 16.31 17.27 -7.56
N GLY A 274 16.55 16.22 -8.37
CA GLY A 274 15.79 14.99 -8.35
C GLY A 274 15.84 14.28 -7.00
N SER A 275 14.67 13.76 -6.61
CA SER A 275 14.42 13.14 -5.33
C SER A 275 14.87 11.66 -5.29
N VAL A 276 15.12 11.07 -6.47
CA VAL A 276 15.50 9.67 -6.64
C VAL A 276 16.79 9.56 -7.47
N THR A 277 17.81 8.90 -6.93
CA THR A 277 19.07 8.65 -7.69
C THR A 277 19.08 7.25 -8.30
N ILE A 278 19.48 7.15 -9.58
CA ILE A 278 19.72 5.90 -10.30
C ILE A 278 21.10 5.99 -10.97
N GLY A 279 22.03 5.16 -10.50
CA GLY A 279 23.44 5.28 -10.89
C GLY A 279 24.01 6.63 -10.44
N LYS A 280 24.40 7.47 -11.40
CA LYS A 280 24.92 8.84 -11.16
C LYS A 280 23.91 9.94 -11.49
N THR A 281 22.71 9.57 -11.93
CA THR A 281 21.71 10.52 -12.41
C THR A 281 20.58 10.62 -11.39
N ALA A 282 20.20 11.85 -11.05
CA ALA A 282 19.05 12.15 -10.23
C ALA A 282 17.81 12.36 -11.11
N TYR A 283 16.68 11.86 -10.64
CA TYR A 283 15.36 11.87 -11.27
C TYR A 283 14.37 12.44 -10.27
N ARG A 284 13.40 13.19 -10.74
CA ARG A 284 12.49 13.91 -9.86
C ARG A 284 11.43 12.98 -9.26
N LYS A 285 10.99 11.97 -10.01
CA LYS A 285 9.90 11.07 -9.60
C LYS A 285 10.20 9.65 -10.09
N CYS A 286 9.75 8.66 -9.32
CA CYS A 286 9.98 7.25 -9.61
C CYS A 286 8.76 6.41 -9.26
N LEU A 287 8.47 5.40 -10.07
CA LEU A 287 7.56 4.33 -9.71
C LEU A 287 8.36 3.18 -9.09
N LEU A 288 8.01 2.83 -7.86
CA LEU A 288 8.59 1.71 -7.12
C LEU A 288 7.68 0.48 -7.24
N LYS A 289 8.24 -0.72 -7.37
CA LYS A 289 7.52 -2.00 -7.30
C LYS A 289 7.99 -2.78 -6.08
N ILE A 290 7.06 -3.29 -5.28
CA ILE A 290 7.37 -4.18 -4.14
C ILE A 290 6.40 -5.36 -4.07
N ASP A 291 6.92 -6.55 -3.74
CA ASP A 291 6.11 -7.73 -3.45
C ASP A 291 5.30 -7.48 -2.16
N THR A 292 3.99 -7.64 -2.23
CA THR A 292 3.10 -7.37 -1.09
C THR A 292 3.34 -8.32 0.08
N SER A 293 3.90 -9.52 -0.14
CA SER A 293 4.30 -10.43 0.93
C SER A 293 5.50 -9.93 1.71
N ILE A 294 6.44 -9.24 1.05
CA ILE A 294 7.58 -8.58 1.71
C ILE A 294 7.09 -7.39 2.51
N LEU A 295 6.21 -6.58 1.93
CA LEU A 295 5.63 -5.40 2.58
C LEU A 295 4.83 -5.80 3.82
N LEU A 296 3.85 -6.69 3.69
CA LEU A 296 2.96 -7.09 4.79
C LEU A 296 3.68 -7.85 5.92
N ALA A 297 4.87 -8.40 5.66
CA ALA A 297 5.71 -9.02 6.69
C ALA A 297 6.41 -8.02 7.61
N GLN A 298 6.45 -6.73 7.26
CA GLN A 298 7.20 -5.73 8.02
C GLN A 298 6.47 -5.33 9.31
N SER A 299 7.24 -5.15 10.39
CA SER A 299 6.73 -4.74 11.70
C SER A 299 5.94 -3.43 11.66
N SER A 300 6.35 -2.47 10.82
CA SER A 300 5.63 -1.22 10.57
C SER A 300 4.27 -1.44 9.90
N MET A 301 4.15 -2.38 8.97
CA MET A 301 2.87 -2.70 8.32
C MET A 301 1.96 -3.45 9.28
N ILE A 302 2.50 -4.37 10.09
CA ILE A 302 1.76 -5.00 11.19
C ILE A 302 1.24 -3.94 12.16
N TYR A 303 2.07 -2.98 12.56
CA TYR A 303 1.66 -1.85 13.39
C TYR A 303 0.48 -1.10 12.76
N LEU A 304 0.61 -0.65 11.50
CA LEU A 304 -0.45 0.07 10.78
C LEU A 304 -1.76 -0.73 10.72
N LEU A 305 -1.68 -2.04 10.45
CA LEU A 305 -2.86 -2.91 10.41
C LEU A 305 -3.57 -2.99 11.78
N HIS A 306 -2.81 -3.10 12.87
CA HIS A 306 -3.37 -3.09 14.22
C HIS A 306 -4.01 -1.74 14.56
N GLN A 307 -3.43 -0.62 14.10
CA GLN A 307 -4.04 0.70 14.27
C GLN A 307 -5.38 0.78 13.53
N HIS A 308 -5.45 0.31 12.28
CA HIS A 308 -6.70 0.24 11.52
C HIS A 308 -7.79 -0.48 12.32
N GLN A 309 -7.48 -1.68 12.83
CA GLN A 309 -8.44 -2.51 13.57
C GLN A 309 -8.93 -1.85 14.88
N ARG A 310 -8.09 -1.04 15.54
CA ARG A 310 -8.48 -0.27 16.73
C ARG A 310 -9.41 0.89 16.38
N HIS A 311 -9.16 1.56 15.25
CA HIS A 311 -10.01 2.65 14.77
C HIS A 311 -11.38 2.13 14.30
N SER A 312 -11.43 1.05 13.52
CA SER A 312 -12.70 0.48 13.03
C SER A 312 -13.62 -0.06 14.14
N LYS A 313 -13.09 -0.41 15.32
CA LYS A 313 -13.89 -0.83 16.49
C LYS A 313 -14.46 0.32 17.32
N ARG A 314 -14.02 1.56 17.07
CA ARG A 314 -14.44 2.77 17.80
C ARG A 314 -15.49 3.58 17.06
N CYS A 315 -15.78 3.24 15.81
CA CYS A 315 -16.90 3.75 15.01
C CYS A 315 -18.07 2.78 15.10
#